data_AF-A0A833SF35-F1
#
_entry.id   AF-A0A833SF35-F1
#
_cell.length_a   1.000
_cell.length_b   1.000
_cell.length_c   1.000
_cell.angle_alpha   90.00
_cell.angle_beta   90.00
_cell.angle_gamma   90.00
#
_symmetry.space_group_name_H-M   'P 1'
#
loop_
_entity.id
_entity.type
_entity.pdbx_description
1 polymer ?
#
loop_
_entity_poly.entity_id
_entity_poly.type
_entity_poly.pdbx_seq_one_letter_code
_entity_poly.pdbx_strand_id
1 'polypeptide(L)'
;MELAERFLLDALAYLECALGVVRYVLLKLRGSPYGRYASPGSAFGLPARAAWAVQELPSLALPLLACAGAGAPAERLNRWPSCILLAMFLVHYAQFVVSGIIFDLKLFDEVSFGTVSMN
;
A
#
# COMPACT_ATOMS: atom_id res chain seq x y z
N MET A 1 3.33 -29.12 -4.86
CA MET A 1 2.98 -27.77 -4.36
C MET A 1 3.54 -26.67 -5.26
N GLU A 2 4.81 -26.71 -5.63
CA GLU A 2 5.42 -25.70 -6.53
C GLU A 2 4.68 -25.44 -7.85
N LEU A 3 4.12 -26.47 -8.51
CA LEU A 3 3.42 -26.27 -9.79
C LEU A 3 2.15 -25.42 -9.60
N ALA A 4 1.39 -25.68 -8.53
CA ALA A 4 0.20 -24.91 -8.20
C ALA A 4 0.55 -23.47 -7.78
N GLU A 5 1.66 -23.27 -7.07
CA GLU A 5 2.19 -21.94 -6.74
C GLU A 5 2.53 -21.15 -8.01
N ARG A 6 3.26 -21.74 -8.96
CA ARG A 6 3.59 -21.11 -10.24
C ARG A 6 2.35 -20.70 -11.02
N PHE A 7 1.37 -21.60 -11.15
CA PHE A 7 0.11 -21.29 -11.83
C PHE A 7 -0.65 -20.14 -11.17
N LEU A 8 -0.67 -20.10 -9.83
CA LEU A 8 -1.31 -19.03 -9.09
C LEU A 8 -0.60 -17.69 -9.33
N LEU A 9 0.73 -17.67 -9.28
CA LEU A 9 1.53 -16.47 -9.52
C LEU A 9 1.34 -15.94 -10.95
N ASP A 10 1.34 -16.82 -11.95
CA ASP A 10 1.09 -16.44 -13.35
C ASP A 10 -0.33 -15.87 -13.52
N ALA A 11 -1.34 -16.52 -12.93
CA ALA A 11 -2.72 -16.05 -12.99
C ALA A 11 -2.88 -14.66 -12.35
N LEU A 12 -2.24 -14.42 -11.20
CA LEU A 12 -2.24 -13.12 -10.53
C LEU A 12 -1.53 -12.05 -11.37
N ALA A 13 -0.39 -12.38 -12.00
CA ALA A 13 0.33 -11.46 -12.87
C ALA A 13 -0.51 -11.05 -14.09
N TYR A 14 -1.19 -12.00 -14.75
CA TYR A 14 -2.10 -11.69 -15.85
C TYR A 14 -3.30 -10.87 -15.39
N LEU A 15 -3.85 -11.17 -14.21
CA LEU A 15 -4.95 -10.40 -13.62
C LEU A 15 -4.53 -8.95 -13.34
N GLU A 16 -3.35 -8.73 -12.76
CA GLU A 16 -2.81 -7.39 -12.49
C GLU A 16 -2.64 -6.59 -13.79
N CYS A 17 -2.10 -7.21 -14.84
CA CYS A 17 -1.99 -6.60 -16.16
C CYS A 17 -3.36 -6.21 -16.73
N ALA A 18 -4.34 -7.11 -16.66
CA ALA A 18 -5.70 -6.84 -17.13
C ALA A 18 -6.36 -5.69 -16.36
N LEU A 19 -6.24 -5.69 -15.03
CA LEU A 19 -6.73 -4.61 -14.17
C LEU A 19 -6.05 -3.28 -14.48
N GLY A 20 -4.74 -3.29 -14.80
CA GLY A 20 -3.99 -2.11 -15.23
C GLY A 20 -4.56 -1.49 -16.51
N VAL A 21 -4.83 -2.31 -17.53
CA VAL A 21 -5.44 -1.84 -18.80
C VAL A 21 -6.83 -1.29 -18.55
N VAL A 22 -7.67 -2.02 -17.81
CA VAL A 22 -9.03 -1.57 -17.47
C VAL A 22 -8.98 -0.25 -16.72
N ARG A 23 -8.09 -0.12 -15.72
CA ARG A 23 -7.96 1.10 -14.92
C ARG A 23 -7.47 2.27 -15.75
N TYR A 24 -6.52 2.06 -16.66
CA TYR A 24 -6.05 3.09 -17.58
C TYR A 24 -7.19 3.63 -18.45
N VAL A 25 -7.99 2.75 -19.05
CA VAL A 25 -9.15 3.14 -19.86
C VAL A 25 -10.18 3.89 -19.01
N LEU A 26 -10.50 3.40 -17.81
CA LEU A 26 -11.44 4.06 -16.91
C LEU A 26 -10.95 5.46 -16.48
N LEU A 27 -9.66 5.61 -16.16
CA LEU A 27 -9.08 6.90 -15.80
C LEU A 27 -9.14 7.89 -16.96
N LYS A 28 -8.94 7.45 -18.20
CA LYS A 28 -9.10 8.28 -19.39
C LYS A 28 -10.55 8.74 -19.60
N LEU A 29 -11.53 7.89 -19.30
CA LEU A 29 -12.94 8.17 -19.54
C LEU A 29 -13.61 8.97 -18.41
N ARG A 30 -13.25 8.71 -17.15
CA ARG A 30 -13.94 9.25 -15.96
C ARG A 30 -13.09 10.18 -15.11
N GLY A 31 -11.79 10.27 -15.38
CA GLY A 31 -10.84 10.97 -14.50
C GLY A 31 -10.61 10.23 -13.18
N SER A 32 -9.73 10.77 -12.33
CA SER A 32 -9.49 10.22 -11.00
C SER A 32 -10.65 10.57 -10.06
N PRO A 33 -11.31 9.60 -9.41
CA PRO A 33 -12.34 9.87 -8.41
C PRO A 33 -11.75 10.37 -7.07
N TYR A 34 -10.42 10.47 -6.96
CA TYR A 34 -9.70 10.93 -5.77
C TYR A 34 -8.92 12.22 -6.06
N GLY A 35 -8.70 13.02 -5.01
CA GLY A 35 -7.89 14.24 -5.07
C GLY A 35 -8.63 15.42 -5.71
N ARG A 36 -7.92 16.25 -6.48
CA ARG A 36 -8.43 17.50 -7.07
C ARG A 36 -9.63 17.32 -8.03
N TYR A 37 -9.86 16.10 -8.51
CA TYR A 37 -10.92 15.75 -9.44
C TYR A 37 -12.09 15.01 -8.78
N ALA A 38 -12.08 14.86 -7.44
CA ALA A 38 -13.17 14.25 -6.71
C ALA A 38 -14.43 15.13 -6.81
N SER A 39 -15.54 14.55 -7.29
CA SER A 39 -16.84 15.21 -7.28
C SER A 39 -17.37 15.31 -5.84
N PRO A 40 -17.95 16.46 -5.43
CA PRO A 40 -18.51 16.64 -4.08
C PRO A 40 -19.58 15.62 -3.68
N GLY A 41 -20.14 14.86 -4.63
CA GLY A 41 -21.19 13.86 -4.41
C GLY A 41 -20.72 12.42 -4.19
N SER A 42 -19.42 12.16 -3.99
CA SER A 42 -18.95 10.80 -3.65
C SER A 42 -19.39 10.43 -2.23
N ALA A 43 -20.51 9.72 -2.12
CA ALA A 43 -21.26 9.48 -0.88
C ALA A 43 -20.56 8.60 0.17
N PHE A 44 -19.35 8.11 -0.08
CA PHE A 44 -18.54 7.32 0.85
C PHE A 44 -17.19 7.99 1.09
N GLY A 45 -17.23 9.16 1.74
CA GLY A 45 -16.03 9.86 2.17
C GLY A 45 -15.41 9.17 3.39
N LEU A 46 -14.47 8.24 3.18
CA LEU A 46 -13.54 7.86 4.23
C LEU A 46 -12.50 8.99 4.41
N PRO A 47 -11.94 9.17 5.61
CA PRO A 47 -10.75 10.01 5.78
C PRO A 47 -9.67 9.52 4.82
N ALA A 48 -9.19 10.40 3.93
CA ALA A 48 -8.27 10.02 2.86
C ALA A 48 -7.01 9.29 3.39
N ARG A 49 -6.57 9.66 4.59
CA ARG A 49 -5.43 9.04 5.29
C ARG A 49 -5.71 7.62 5.73
N ALA A 50 -6.88 7.35 6.30
CA ALA A 50 -7.28 6.00 6.70
C ALA A 50 -7.44 5.09 5.48
N ALA A 51 -8.04 5.62 4.40
CA ALA A 51 -8.14 4.91 3.13
C ALA A 51 -6.76 4.56 2.56
N TRP A 52 -5.82 5.52 2.55
CA TRP A 52 -4.44 5.29 2.10
C TRP A 52 -3.67 4.31 3.00
N ALA A 53 -3.77 4.44 4.32
CA ALA A 53 -3.10 3.52 5.23
C ALA A 53 -3.60 2.08 5.06
N VAL A 54 -4.92 1.87 4.99
CA VAL A 54 -5.51 0.54 4.78
C VAL A 54 -5.17 -0.02 3.39
N GLN A 55 -5.06 0.83 2.37
CA GLN A 55 -4.70 0.42 1.01
C GLN A 55 -3.24 -0.05 0.91
N GLU A 56 -2.32 0.64 1.58
CA GLU A 56 -0.87 0.45 1.39
C GLU A 56 -0.25 -0.51 2.42
N LEU A 57 -0.90 -0.71 3.58
CA LEU A 57 -0.43 -1.61 4.63
C LEU A 57 -0.32 -3.09 4.22
N PRO A 58 -1.23 -3.69 3.41
CA PRO A 58 -1.09 -5.07 2.95
C PRO A 58 0.20 -5.30 2.16
N SER A 59 0.61 -4.34 1.34
CA SER A 59 1.85 -4.40 0.57
C SER A 59 3.08 -4.43 1.46
N LEU A 60 3.05 -3.85 2.67
CA LEU A 60 4.15 -3.95 3.63
C LEU A 60 4.05 -5.20 4.51
N ALA A 61 2.85 -5.51 5.01
CA ALA A 61 2.63 -6.56 6.00
C ALA A 61 2.78 -7.97 5.40
N LEU A 62 2.28 -8.21 4.19
CA LEU A 62 2.32 -9.53 3.56
C LEU A 62 3.74 -10.00 3.26
N PRO A 63 4.66 -9.20 2.69
CA PRO A 63 6.04 -9.61 2.50
C PRO A 63 6.80 -9.83 3.81
N LEU A 64 6.54 -9.02 4.85
CA LEU A 64 7.14 -9.21 6.16
C LEU A 64 6.68 -10.53 6.80
N LEU A 65 5.38 -10.85 6.71
CA LEU A 65 4.83 -12.11 7.18
C LEU A 65 5.39 -13.29 6.37
N ALA A 66 5.55 -13.13 5.05
CA ALA A 66 6.17 -14.14 4.19
C ALA A 66 7.65 -14.38 4.56
N CYS A 67 8.39 -13.35 4.97
CA CYS A 67 9.74 -13.48 5.50
C CYS A 67 9.79 -14.13 6.90
N ALA A 68 8.82 -13.84 7.76
CA ALA A 68 8.77 -14.31 9.15
C ALA A 68 8.18 -15.73 9.29
N GLY A 69 7.39 -16.19 8.32
CA GLY A 69 6.76 -17.51 8.32
C GLY A 69 7.74 -18.64 7.99
N ALA A 70 7.46 -19.84 8.52
CA ALA A 70 8.23 -21.06 8.27
C ALA A 70 8.27 -21.54 6.81
N GLY A 71 7.54 -20.87 5.92
CA GLY A 71 7.47 -21.14 4.48
C GLY A 71 8.32 -20.22 3.61
N ALA A 72 9.08 -19.28 4.18
CA ALA A 72 10.03 -18.48 3.41
C ALA A 72 11.01 -19.43 2.70
N PRO A 73 11.07 -19.47 1.36
CA PRO A 73 12.04 -20.29 0.66
C PRO A 73 13.42 -19.72 0.94
N ALA A 74 14.05 -20.21 2.00
CA ALA A 74 15.35 -19.74 2.50
C ALA A 74 16.37 -19.68 1.35
N GLU A 75 16.33 -20.63 0.41
CA GLU A 75 17.17 -20.64 -0.80
C GLU A 75 16.93 -19.48 -1.77
N ARG A 76 15.68 -19.03 -1.96
CA ARG A 76 15.36 -17.92 -2.89
C ARG A 76 15.75 -16.57 -2.30
N LEU A 77 15.65 -16.42 -0.98
CA LEU A 77 16.04 -15.19 -0.29
C LEU A 77 17.54 -15.12 0.02
N ASN A 78 18.25 -16.27 0.04
CA ASN A 78 19.71 -16.32 0.19
C ASN A 78 20.46 -15.82 -1.06
N ARG A 79 19.74 -15.53 -2.16
CA ARG A 79 20.30 -14.87 -3.34
C ARG A 79 20.29 -13.36 -3.14
N TRP A 80 21.48 -12.76 -3.12
CA TRP A 80 21.71 -11.32 -2.97
C TRP A 80 20.77 -10.42 -3.81
N PRO A 81 20.54 -10.69 -5.12
CA PRO A 81 19.66 -9.83 -5.91
C PRO A 81 18.22 -9.81 -5.42
N SER A 82 17.68 -10.97 -5.03
CA SER A 82 16.30 -11.11 -4.54
C SER A 82 16.12 -10.45 -3.18
N CYS A 83 17.13 -10.55 -2.31
CA CYS A 83 17.14 -9.87 -1.02
C CYS A 83 17.17 -8.34 -1.17
N ILE A 84 18.02 -7.81 -2.06
CA ILE A 84 18.10 -6.36 -2.32
C ILE A 84 16.78 -5.83 -2.89
N LEU A 85 16.18 -6.52 -3.87
CA LEU A 85 14.89 -6.11 -4.46
C LEU A 85 13.78 -6.11 -3.42
N LEU A 86 13.75 -7.12 -2.54
CA LEU A 86 12.78 -7.17 -1.46
C LEU A 86 13.01 -6.06 -0.43
N ALA A 87 14.26 -5.77 -0.07
CA ALA A 87 14.60 -4.68 0.84
C ALA A 87 14.19 -3.32 0.25
N MET A 88 14.45 -3.08 -1.03
CA MET A 88 14.01 -1.86 -1.72
C MET A 88 12.49 -1.72 -1.70
N PHE A 89 11.77 -2.81 -1.96
CA PHE A 89 10.31 -2.84 -1.89
C PHE A 89 9.81 -2.51 -0.48
N LEU A 90 10.36 -3.15 0.56
CA LEU A 90 10.00 -2.89 1.95
C LEU A 90 10.29 -1.45 2.37
N VAL A 91 11.44 -0.91 2.00
CA VAL A 91 11.80 0.50 2.29
C VAL A 91 10.83 1.46 1.61
N HIS A 92 10.44 1.18 0.36
CA HIS A 92 9.47 2.00 -0.37
C HIS A 92 8.13 2.10 0.36
N TYR A 93 7.57 0.96 0.77
CA TYR A 93 6.28 0.94 1.47
C TYR A 93 6.39 1.39 2.93
N ALA A 94 7.52 1.14 3.60
CA ALA A 94 7.77 1.63 4.96
C ALA A 94 7.87 3.16 4.99
N GLN A 95 8.56 3.80 4.03
CA GLN A 95 8.63 5.26 3.95
C GLN A 95 7.25 5.89 3.87
N PHE A 96 6.34 5.26 3.14
CA PHE A 96 4.99 5.77 2.97
C PHE A 96 4.15 5.62 4.24
N VAL A 97 4.17 4.43 4.86
CA VAL A 97 3.47 4.17 6.12
C VAL A 97 4.00 5.09 7.24
N VAL A 98 5.33 5.24 7.33
CA VAL A 98 5.99 6.09 8.33
C VAL A 98 5.69 7.58 8.10
N SER A 99 5.71 8.04 6.84
CA SER A 99 5.38 9.45 6.53
C SER A 99 3.93 9.78 6.87
N GLY A 100 3.00 8.83 6.66
CA GLY A 100 1.61 8.96 7.08
C GLY A 100 1.46 9.07 8.60
N ILE A 101 2.15 8.22 9.35
CA ILE A 101 2.09 8.18 10.83
C ILE A 101 2.76 9.42 11.47
N ILE A 102 3.91 9.88 10.97
CA ILE A 102 4.61 11.07 11.50
C ILE A 102 3.77 12.33 11.31
N PHE A 103 3.06 12.46 10.18
CA PHE A 103 2.17 13.60 9.93
C PHE A 103 0.92 13.56 10.82
N ASP A 104 0.49 12.37 11.23
CA ASP A 104 -0.62 12.17 12.16
C ASP A 104 -0.24 12.55 13.59
N LEU A 105 0.94 12.13 14.06
CA LEU A 105 1.49 12.53 15.36
C LEU A 105 1.67 14.05 15.49
N LYS A 106 2.18 14.73 14.45
CA LYS A 106 2.30 16.19 14.45
C LYS A 106 0.95 16.91 14.50
N LEU A 107 -0.08 16.37 13.84
CA LEU A 107 -1.42 16.95 13.88
C LEU A 107 -2.11 16.70 15.23
N PHE A 108 -1.89 15.53 15.82
CA PHE A 108 -2.40 15.19 17.15
C PHE A 108 -1.78 16.06 18.25
N ASP A 109 -0.48 16.36 18.13
CA ASP A 109 0.20 17.31 19.00
C ASP A 109 -0.34 18.74 18.82
N GLU A 110 -0.56 19.21 17.58
CA GLU A 110 -1.13 20.55 17.36
C GLU A 110 -2.59 20.69 17.83
N VAL A 111 -3.43 19.67 17.61
CA VAL A 111 -4.82 19.67 18.12
C VAL A 111 -4.84 19.62 19.65
N SER A 112 -3.97 18.82 20.29
CA SER A 112 -3.88 18.78 21.76
C SER A 112 -3.38 20.09 22.36
N PHE A 113 -2.39 20.75 21.74
CA PHE A 113 -1.90 22.05 22.19
C PHE A 113 -2.87 23.21 21.92
N GLY A 114 -3.63 23.16 20.83
CA GLY A 114 -4.64 24.16 20.49
C GLY A 114 -5.79 24.24 21.50
N THR A 115 -6.14 23.13 22.15
CA THR A 115 -7.15 23.09 23.23
C THR A 115 -6.66 23.61 24.58
N VAL A 116 -5.36 23.81 24.79
CA VAL A 116 -4.80 24.31 26.07
C VAL A 116 -4.65 25.85 26.08
N SER A 117 -4.82 26.53 24.94
CA SER A 117 -4.69 27.99 24.81
C SER A 117 -6.03 28.74 24.74
N MET A 118 -7.07 28.21 25.39
CA MET A 118 -8.33 28.92 25.65
C MET A 118 -8.80 28.58 27.06
N ASN A 119 -8.12 29.13 28.07
CA ASN A 119 -8.66 29.41 29.40
C ASN A 119 -7.82 30.53 30.03
#